data_AF-A0A832MEW3-F1
#
_entry.id   AF-A0A832MEW3-F1
#
_cell.length_a   1.000
_cell.length_b   1.000
_cell.length_c   1.000
_cell.angle_alpha   90.00
_cell.angle_beta   90.00
_cell.angle_gamma   90.00
#
_symmetry.space_group_name_H-M   'P 1'
#
loop_
_entity.id
_entity.type
_entity.pdbx_description
1 polymer ?
#
loop_
_entity_poly.entity_id
_entity_poly.type
_entity_poly.pdbx_seq_one_letter_code
_entity_poly.pdbx_strand_id
1 'polypeptide(L)'
;MIISASRRTDLPAYYSEWLMNRIRAGYCLVPNPFNARQMTRVSLLPCDVDVFVFWTRDARPMMTSLRELDEMGHRYMFLVTVVDYPR
;
A
#
# COMPACT_ATOMS: atom_id res chain seq x y z
N MET A 1 13.07 5.20 -1.48
CA MET A 1 12.72 3.79 -1.77
C MET A 1 11.39 3.69 -2.53
N ILE A 2 11.26 2.79 -3.52
CA ILE A 2 9.97 2.49 -4.15
C ILE A 2 9.26 1.35 -3.41
N ILE A 3 8.01 1.55 -3.02
CA ILE A 3 7.19 0.50 -2.39
C ILE A 3 6.24 -0.08 -3.42
N SER A 4 6.55 -1.28 -3.91
CA SER A 4 5.60 -2.09 -4.70
C SER A 4 4.63 -2.80 -3.77
N ALA A 5 3.51 -2.14 -3.49
CA ALA A 5 2.45 -2.63 -2.63
C ALA A 5 1.48 -3.55 -3.39
N SER A 6 0.79 -4.43 -2.67
CA SER A 6 -0.25 -5.32 -3.21
C SER A 6 0.19 -6.53 -4.04
N ARG A 7 1.40 -7.05 -3.83
CA ARG A 7 1.88 -8.27 -4.52
C ARG A 7 1.38 -9.58 -3.91
N ARG A 8 1.06 -9.59 -2.60
CA ARG A 8 0.57 -10.78 -1.87
C ARG A 8 -0.96 -10.77 -1.68
N THR A 9 -1.55 -9.59 -1.65
CA THR A 9 -2.99 -9.36 -1.49
C THR A 9 -3.31 -8.00 -2.09
N ASP A 10 -4.54 -7.78 -2.54
CA ASP A 10 -4.97 -6.50 -3.12
C ASP A 10 -5.25 -5.50 -1.98
N LEU A 11 -4.25 -4.67 -1.64
CA LEU A 11 -4.35 -3.73 -0.51
C LEU A 11 -5.42 -2.66 -0.76
N PRO A 12 -5.47 -1.96 -1.92
CA PRO A 12 -6.52 -0.97 -2.17
C PRO A 12 -7.94 -1.53 -2.17
N ALA A 13 -8.14 -2.79 -2.54
CA ALA A 13 -9.47 -3.39 -2.58
C ALA A 13 -9.94 -3.88 -1.20
N TYR A 14 -9.05 -4.45 -0.39
CA TYR A 14 -9.46 -5.19 0.82
C TYR A 14 -8.83 -4.72 2.13
N TYR A 15 -7.73 -3.96 2.08
CA TYR A 15 -6.94 -3.61 3.26
C TYR A 15 -6.50 -2.14 3.30
N SER A 16 -7.28 -1.25 2.68
CA SER A 16 -7.00 0.20 2.62
C SER A 16 -6.88 0.81 4.01
N GLU A 17 -7.79 0.46 4.93
CA GLU A 17 -7.76 0.95 6.30
C GLU A 17 -6.51 0.49 7.05
N TRP A 18 -6.17 -0.80 6.93
CA TRP A 18 -4.95 -1.34 7.52
C TRP A 18 -3.70 -0.62 6.99
N LEU A 19 -3.64 -0.41 5.67
CA LEU A 19 -2.51 0.27 5.03
C LEU A 19 -2.40 1.72 5.53
N MET A 20 -3.50 2.46 5.58
CA MET A 20 -3.49 3.84 6.09
C MET A 20 -3.06 3.89 7.55
N ASN A 21 -3.50 2.95 8.39
CA ASN A 21 -3.03 2.84 9.77
C ASN A 21 -1.52 2.59 9.85
N ARG A 22 -0.93 1.84 8.91
CA ARG A 22 0.52 1.66 8.82
C ARG A 22 1.25 2.92 8.34
N ILE A 23 0.67 3.63 7.37
CA ILE A 23 1.23 4.87 6.83
C ILE A 23 1.24 5.95 7.92
N ARG A 24 0.14 6.12 8.66
CA ARG A 24 0.07 7.00 9.85
C ARG A 24 1.10 6.63 10.92
N ALA A 25 1.35 5.33 11.12
CA ALA A 25 2.38 4.87 12.04
C ALA A 25 3.81 5.06 11.50
N GLY A 26 3.99 5.36 10.21
CA GLY A 26 5.28 5.60 9.57
C GLY A 26 6.11 4.36 9.27
N TYR A 27 5.58 3.14 9.47
CA TYR A 27 6.29 1.90 9.14
C TYR A 27 5.34 0.71 9.00
N CYS A 28 5.82 -0.42 8.48
CA CYS A 28 5.19 -1.73 8.65
C CYS A 28 6.23 -2.82 8.93
N LEU A 29 5.76 -3.97 9.41
CA LEU A 29 6.57 -5.18 9.57
C LEU A 29 6.17 -6.16 8.47
N VAL A 30 7.17 -6.67 7.76
CA VAL A 30 6.98 -7.64 6.68
C VAL A 30 7.71 -8.92 7.05
N PRO A 31 7.00 -10.06 7.20
CA PRO A 31 7.66 -11.34 7.43
C PRO A 31 8.44 -11.77 6.19
N ASN A 32 9.62 -12.35 6.40
CA ASN A 32 10.35 -13.04 5.35
C ASN A 32 9.53 -14.26 4.88
N PRO A 33 9.25 -14.42 3.57
CA PRO A 33 8.45 -15.54 3.06
C PRO A 33 9.08 -16.92 3.31
N PHE A 34 10.40 -17.02 3.49
CA PHE A 34 11.09 -18.29 3.78
C PHE A 34 11.32 -18.54 5.27
N ASN A 35 11.23 -17.50 6.11
CA ASN A 35 11.38 -17.63 7.56
C ASN A 35 10.51 -16.60 8.29
N ALA A 36 9.32 -17.02 8.71
CA ALA A 36 8.35 -16.14 9.35
C ALA A 36 8.82 -15.55 10.69
N ARG A 37 9.87 -16.10 11.33
CA ARG A 37 10.46 -15.50 12.55
C ARG A 37 11.32 -14.28 12.25
N GLN A 38 11.78 -14.13 11.00
CA GLN A 38 12.53 -12.97 10.56
C GLN A 38 11.57 -11.89 10.05
N MET A 39 11.48 -10.79 10.79
CA MET A 39 10.65 -9.64 10.44
C MET A 39 11.54 -8.51 9.92
N THR A 40 11.16 -7.93 8.78
CA THR A 40 11.78 -6.72 8.25
C THR A 40 10.91 -5.52 8.58
N ARG A 41 11.49 -4.48 9.17
CA ARG A 41 10.82 -3.18 9.34
C ARG A 41 11.03 -2.36 8.07
N VAL A 42 9.93 -1.98 7.44
CA VAL A 42 9.92 -1.12 6.24
C VAL A 42 9.44 0.25 6.66
N SER A 43 10.25 1.29 6.41
CA SER A 43 9.81 2.67 6.64
C SER A 43 8.73 3.06 5.63
N LEU A 44 7.71 3.76 6.11
CA LEU A 44 6.64 4.34 5.32
C LEU A 44 6.63 5.87 5.44
N LEU A 45 7.69 6.48 5.98
CA LEU A 45 7.78 7.93 6.09
C LEU A 45 7.93 8.58 4.70
N PRO A 46 7.35 9.77 4.46
CA PRO A 46 7.44 10.46 3.17
C PRO A 46 8.89 10.73 2.72
N CYS A 47 9.81 10.96 3.65
CA CYS A 47 11.23 11.18 3.34
C CYS A 47 11.98 9.92 2.90
N ASP A 48 11.47 8.74 3.25
CA ASP A 48 12.12 7.45 2.93
C ASP A 48 11.49 6.78 1.70
N VAL A 49 10.26 7.16 1.35
CA VAL A 49 9.47 6.56 0.27
C VAL A 49 9.34 7.53 -0.91
N ASP A 50 9.93 7.15 -2.04
CA ASP A 50 9.85 7.94 -3.26
C ASP A 50 8.45 7.89 -3.88
N VAL A 51 7.88 6.69 -3.94
CA VAL A 51 6.55 6.43 -4.50
C VAL A 51 5.99 5.08 -4.03
N PHE A 52 4.68 5.03 -3.81
CA PHE A 52 3.91 3.78 -3.70
C PHE A 52 3.36 3.35 -5.06
N VAL A 53 3.58 2.10 -5.41
CA VAL A 53 2.97 1.48 -6.59
C VAL A 53 1.91 0.49 -6.10
N PHE A 54 0.64 0.83 -6.29
CA PHE A 54 -0.49 0.00 -5.90
C PHE A 54 -0.97 -0.85 -7.07
N TRP A 55 -0.95 -2.18 -6.89
CA TRP A 55 -1.57 -3.10 -7.83
C TRP A 55 -2.97 -3.44 -7.32
N THR A 56 -3.99 -3.29 -8.16
CA THR A 56 -5.36 -3.57 -7.74
C THR A 56 -6.28 -3.91 -8.91
N ARG A 57 -7.36 -4.63 -8.63
CA ARG A 57 -8.51 -4.75 -9.54
C ARG A 57 -9.65 -3.80 -9.16
N ASP A 58 -9.58 -3.19 -7.97
CA ASP A 58 -10.56 -2.24 -7.48
C ASP A 58 -9.93 -1.19 -6.55
N ALA A 59 -9.68 0.00 -7.09
CA ALA A 59 -9.11 1.10 -6.32
C ALA A 59 -10.14 1.86 -5.47
N ARG A 60 -11.45 1.67 -5.71
CA ARG A 60 -12.53 2.48 -5.10
C ARG A 60 -12.44 2.55 -3.57
N PRO A 61 -12.16 1.45 -2.84
CA PRO A 61 -12.12 1.50 -1.37
C PRO A 61 -10.99 2.36 -0.82
N MET A 62 -9.91 2.57 -1.58
CA MET A 62 -8.78 3.42 -1.18
C MET A 62 -8.94 4.88 -1.60
N MET A 63 -9.89 5.20 -2.50
CA MET A 63 -10.05 6.55 -3.04
C MET A 63 -10.34 7.60 -1.95
N THR A 64 -11.02 7.21 -0.88
CA THR A 64 -11.35 8.10 0.25
C THR A 64 -10.11 8.54 1.03
N SER A 65 -9.00 7.80 0.94
CA SER A 65 -7.75 8.08 1.67
C SER A 65 -6.72 8.86 0.85
N LEU A 66 -6.98 9.13 -0.45
CA LEU A 66 -6.01 9.76 -1.33
C LEU A 66 -5.64 11.17 -0.91
N ARG A 67 -6.65 11.96 -0.50
CA ARG A 67 -6.42 13.32 0.01
C ARG A 67 -5.49 13.32 1.22
N GLU A 68 -5.67 12.38 2.14
CA GLU A 68 -4.81 12.24 3.32
C GLU A 68 -3.37 11.87 2.91
N LEU A 69 -3.20 10.96 1.94
CA LEU A 69 -1.88 10.62 1.42
C LEU A 69 -1.17 11.83 0.78
N ASP A 70 -1.91 12.64 0.03
CA ASP A 70 -1.39 13.86 -0.58
C ASP A 70 -0.96 14.88 0.50
N GLU A 71 -1.81 15.10 1.50
CA GLU A 71 -1.53 16.00 2.65
C GLU A 71 -0.32 15.51 3.48
N MET A 72 -0.11 14.19 3.56
CA MET A 72 1.08 13.59 4.19
C MET A 72 2.35 13.67 3.31
N GLY A 73 2.24 14.09 2.05
CA GLY A 73 3.38 14.22 1.13
C GLY A 73 3.78 12.92 0.44
N HIS A 74 2.89 11.92 0.39
CA HIS A 74 3.15 10.67 -0.32
C HIS A 74 2.82 10.78 -1.80
N ARG A 75 3.72 10.25 -2.64
CA ARG A 75 3.47 10.05 -4.07
C ARG A 75 3.01 8.61 -4.30
N TYR A 76 2.04 8.42 -5.18
CA TYR A 76 1.54 7.09 -5.51
C TYR A 76 1.08 6.99 -6.96
N MET A 77 1.04 5.75 -7.45
CA MET A 77 0.42 5.39 -8.72
C MET A 77 -0.36 4.09 -8.58
N PHE A 78 -1.42 3.95 -9.36
CA PHE A 78 -2.22 2.74 -9.44
C PHE A 78 -1.94 2.01 -10.75
N LEU A 79 -1.60 0.73 -10.64
CA LEU A 79 -1.63 -0.23 -11.73
C LEU A 79 -2.90 -1.05 -11.57
N VAL A 80 -3.89 -0.73 -12.41
CA VAL A 80 -5.21 -1.36 -12.35
C VAL A 80 -5.28 -2.46 -13.41
N THR A 81 -5.58 -3.68 -12.98
CA THR A 81 -5.88 -4.77 -13.90
C THR A 81 -7.37 -4.73 -14.23
N VAL A 82 -7.69 -4.44 -15.49
CA VAL A 82 -9.07 -4.48 -15.97
C VAL A 82 -9.49 -5.94 -16.13
N VAL A 83 -10.52 -6.32 -15.38
CA VAL A 83 -11.13 -7.66 -15.41
C VAL A 83 -12.64 -7.49 -15.50
N ASP A 84 -13.32 -8.39 -16.22
CA ASP A 84 -14.78 -8.36 -16.39
C ASP A 84 -15.50 -8.98 -15.17
N TYR A 85 -15.12 -8.55 -13.97
CA TYR A 85 -15.81 -8.99 -12.76
C TYR A 85 -17.14 -8.26 -12.59
N PRO A 86 -18.20 -8.97 -12.15
CA PRO A 86 -19.47 -8.33 -11.85
C PRO A 86 -19.30 -7.28 -10.73
N ARG A 87 -20.09 -6.21 -10.81
CA ARG A 87 -20.07 -5.09 -9.86
C ARG A 87 -20.70 -5.44 -8.52
#